data_AF-A0A8T3BEZ5-F1
#
_entry.id   AF-A0A8T3BEZ5-F1
#
_cell.length_a   1.000
_cell.length_b   1.000
_cell.length_c   1.000
_cell.angle_alpha   90.00
_cell.angle_beta   90.00
_cell.angle_gamma   90.00
#
_symmetry.space_group_name_H-M   'P 1'
#
loop_
_entity.id
_entity.type
_entity.pdbx_description
1 polymer ?
#
loop_
_entity_poly.entity_id
_entity_poly.type
_entity_poly.pdbx_seq_one_letter_code
_entity_poly.pdbx_strand_id
1 'polypeptide(L)'
;MAHSLVHRSIFYDVDRFCRSFLWHREQGRYGLHYISWNTLYTSINQGGLGIQWVADRQGPLRARITWNFIQNQNSTLGKIIVAKYDCDIWNKDIRRSSSHAWYIIKDGASFLKLIIRWQVTNSKRINISSYIWILDRC
;
A
#
# COMPACT_ATOMS: atom_id res chain seq x y z
N MET A 1 -15.99 -8.24 -5.70
CA MET A 1 -14.59 -7.86 -5.97
C MET A 1 -13.75 -8.19 -4.73
N ALA A 2 -13.08 -9.35 -4.74
CA ALA A 2 -12.41 -9.93 -3.59
C ALA A 2 -10.94 -10.21 -3.95
N HIS A 3 -10.12 -9.16 -4.08
CA HIS A 3 -8.72 -9.33 -4.48
C HIS A 3 -7.72 -8.70 -3.49
N SER A 4 -8.13 -8.52 -2.22
CA SER A 4 -7.15 -8.39 -1.13
C SER A 4 -7.02 -9.73 -0.41
N LEU A 5 -5.80 -10.26 -0.30
CA LEU A 5 -5.49 -11.45 0.52
C LEU A 5 -5.96 -11.29 1.97
N VAL A 6 -5.98 -10.04 2.44
CA VAL A 6 -6.51 -9.64 3.74
C VAL A 6 -7.94 -9.16 3.53
N HIS A 7 -8.93 -9.91 4.02
CA HIS A 7 -10.34 -9.52 3.93
C HIS A 7 -10.57 -8.18 4.66
N ARG A 8 -11.52 -7.37 4.20
CA ARG A 8 -11.83 -6.08 4.85
C ARG A 8 -12.18 -6.24 6.34
N SER A 9 -12.76 -7.38 6.73
CA SER A 9 -13.04 -7.68 8.14
C SER A 9 -11.80 -7.58 9.02
N ILE A 10 -10.62 -8.04 8.55
CA ILE A 10 -9.39 -7.98 9.32
C ILE A 10 -9.00 -6.52 9.58
N PHE A 11 -9.20 -5.62 8.62
CA PHE A 11 -8.95 -4.20 8.86
C PHE A 11 -9.91 -3.61 9.89
N TYR A 12 -11.18 -4.02 9.87
CA TYR A 12 -12.14 -3.63 10.90
C TYR A 12 -11.80 -4.21 12.28
N ASP A 13 -11.27 -5.43 12.35
CA ASP A 13 -10.85 -6.06 13.60
C ASP A 13 -9.62 -5.35 14.18
N VAL A 14 -8.61 -5.04 13.36
CA VAL A 14 -7.45 -4.26 13.79
C VAL A 14 -7.89 -2.86 14.24
N ASP A 15 -8.81 -2.24 13.51
CA ASP A 15 -9.34 -0.94 13.89
C ASP A 15 -10.08 -0.99 15.23
N ARG A 16 -10.88 -2.04 15.44
CA ARG A 16 -11.53 -2.33 16.72
C ARG A 16 -10.50 -2.48 17.84
N PHE A 17 -9.39 -3.20 17.62
CA PHE A 17 -8.33 -3.31 18.62
C PHE A 17 -7.66 -1.97 18.93
N CYS A 18 -7.41 -1.13 17.92
CA CYS A 18 -6.90 0.23 18.13
C CYS A 18 -7.85 1.10 18.95
N ARG A 19 -9.16 1.06 18.63
CA ARG A 19 -10.20 1.76 19.42
C ARG A 19 -10.23 1.27 20.86
N SER A 20 -10.22 -0.05 21.03
CA SER A 20 -10.21 -0.69 22.34
C SER A 20 -8.97 -0.26 23.12
N PHE A 21 -7.79 -0.24 22.53
CA PHE A 21 -6.55 0.20 23.18
C PHE A 21 -6.63 1.65 23.68
N LEU A 22 -7.12 2.58 22.85
CA LEU A 22 -7.20 4.00 23.21
C LEU A 22 -8.24 4.29 24.29
N TRP A 23 -9.36 3.57 24.26
CA TRP A 23 -10.49 3.79 25.15
C TRP A 23 -10.64 2.71 26.22
N HIS A 24 -9.63 1.86 26.40
CA HIS A 24 -9.65 0.86 27.46
C HIS A 24 -9.58 1.54 28.82
N ARG A 25 -10.39 1.10 29.77
CA ARG A 25 -10.16 1.34 31.20
C ARG A 25 -9.88 0.01 31.89
N GLU A 26 -9.11 0.07 32.97
CA GLU A 26 -8.93 -1.07 33.85
C GLU A 26 -10.29 -1.63 34.32
N GLN A 27 -10.34 -2.94 34.57
CA GLN A 27 -11.53 -3.69 35.03
C GLN A 27 -12.61 -3.95 33.97
N GLY A 28 -12.26 -3.98 32.68
CA GLY A 28 -13.17 -4.47 31.63
C GLY A 28 -14.34 -3.54 31.31
N ARG A 29 -14.29 -2.29 31.80
CA ARG A 29 -15.27 -1.24 31.45
C ARG A 29 -14.79 -0.49 30.20
N TYR A 30 -15.68 -0.33 29.22
CA TYR A 30 -15.42 0.52 28.07
C TYR A 30 -15.33 1.99 28.53
N GLY A 31 -14.24 2.67 28.20
CA GLY A 31 -14.10 4.11 28.44
C GLY A 31 -15.05 4.93 27.56
N LEU A 32 -15.36 6.15 27.99
CA LEU A 32 -16.15 7.10 27.18
C LEU A 32 -15.36 7.50 25.93
N HIS A 33 -16.02 7.42 24.77
CA HIS A 33 -15.51 7.95 23.51
C HIS A 33 -15.68 9.47 23.48
N TYR A 34 -14.73 10.21 24.05
CA TYR A 34 -14.80 11.69 24.11
C TYR A 34 -14.68 12.37 22.75
N ILE A 35 -14.02 11.71 21.80
CA ILE A 35 -13.73 12.26 20.48
C ILE A 35 -14.21 11.25 19.43
N SER A 36 -14.85 11.74 18.38
CA SER A 36 -15.28 10.89 17.28
C SER A 36 -14.07 10.21 16.62
N TRP A 37 -14.26 8.98 16.18
CA TRP A 37 -13.19 8.22 15.55
C TRP A 37 -12.69 8.89 14.25
N ASN A 38 -13.58 9.54 13.50
CA ASN A 38 -13.23 10.34 12.31
C ASN A 38 -12.31 11.53 12.64
N THR A 39 -12.53 12.18 13.79
CA THR A 39 -11.69 13.27 14.25
C THR A 39 -10.28 12.79 14.61
N LEU A 40 -10.16 11.58 15.19
CA LEU A 40 -8.86 11.00 15.50
C LEU A 40 -8.02 10.68 14.23
N TYR A 41 -8.68 10.37 13.11
CA TYR A 41 -8.02 10.16 11.82
C TYR A 41 -7.55 11.40 11.11
N THR A 42 -8.10 12.54 11.50
CA THR A 42 -7.74 13.81 10.90
C THR A 42 -6.27 14.10 11.21
N SER A 43 -5.55 14.69 10.26
CA SER A 43 -4.13 14.99 10.46
C SER A 43 -3.93 15.96 11.64
N ILE A 44 -2.76 15.90 12.28
CA ILE A 44 -2.41 16.82 13.39
C ILE A 44 -2.56 18.28 12.93
N ASN A 45 -2.15 18.58 11.70
CA ASN A 45 -2.25 19.91 11.10
C ASN A 45 -3.70 20.39 10.89
N GLN A 46 -4.66 19.47 10.89
CA GLN A 46 -6.10 19.74 10.77
C GLN A 46 -6.84 19.56 12.11
N GLY A 47 -6.11 19.46 13.24
CA GLY A 47 -6.69 19.38 14.58
C GLY A 47 -7.12 17.97 15.02
N GLY A 48 -6.70 16.92 14.29
CA GLY A 48 -6.90 15.54 14.71
C GLY A 48 -5.66 14.94 15.40
N LEU A 49 -5.67 13.63 15.63
CA LEU A 49 -4.57 12.93 16.27
C LEU A 49 -3.55 12.34 15.28
N GLY A 50 -3.83 12.40 13.98
CA GLY A 50 -3.00 11.79 12.93
C GLY A 50 -2.92 10.27 13.01
N ILE A 51 -3.83 9.61 13.75
CA ILE A 51 -3.98 8.16 13.67
C ILE A 51 -4.38 7.85 12.22
N GLN A 52 -3.82 6.80 11.61
CA GLN A 52 -4.17 6.44 10.25
C GLN A 52 -5.13 5.25 10.23
N TRP A 53 -6.20 5.34 9.46
CA TRP A 53 -7.12 4.22 9.26
C TRP A 53 -6.38 3.06 8.61
N VAL A 54 -6.55 1.85 9.13
CA VAL A 54 -5.77 0.68 8.69
C VAL A 54 -6.05 0.34 7.22
N ALA A 55 -7.27 0.53 6.76
CA ALA A 55 -7.58 0.28 5.35
C ALA A 55 -7.12 1.40 4.41
N ASP A 56 -6.93 2.64 4.88
CA ASP A 56 -6.23 3.68 4.10
C ASP A 56 -4.74 3.35 3.94
N ARG A 57 -4.17 2.59 4.88
CA ARG A 57 -2.79 2.08 4.78
C ARG A 57 -2.63 0.95 3.78
N GLN A 58 -3.70 0.37 3.24
CA GLN A 58 -3.59 -0.75 2.30
C GLN A 58 -2.74 -0.38 1.07
N GLY A 59 -3.00 0.77 0.45
CA GLY A 59 -2.23 1.26 -0.69
C GLY A 59 -0.74 1.47 -0.37
N PRO A 60 -0.40 2.30 0.64
CA PRO A 60 0.99 2.50 1.07
C PRO A 60 1.73 1.21 1.47
N LEU A 61 1.07 0.26 2.13
CA LEU A 61 1.68 -1.02 2.49
C LEU A 61 1.98 -1.87 1.25
N ARG A 62 1.04 -1.93 0.28
CA ARG A 62 1.28 -2.60 -1.00
C ARG A 62 2.39 -1.92 -1.80
N ALA A 63 2.45 -0.59 -1.79
CA ALA A 63 3.51 0.19 -2.40
C ALA A 63 4.88 -0.19 -1.80
N ARG A 64 4.98 -0.30 -0.48
CA ARG A 64 6.21 -0.75 0.20
C ARG A 64 6.61 -2.17 -0.19
N ILE A 65 5.66 -3.12 -0.24
CA ILE A 65 5.93 -4.49 -0.70
C ILE A 65 6.46 -4.48 -2.14
N THR A 66 5.81 -3.71 -3.00
CA THR A 66 6.20 -3.57 -4.41
C THR A 66 7.58 -2.95 -4.56
N TRP A 67 7.89 -1.94 -3.76
CA TRP A 67 9.21 -1.30 -3.76
C TRP A 67 10.30 -2.30 -3.37
N ASN A 68 10.07 -3.09 -2.31
CA ASN A 68 10.99 -4.15 -1.92
C ASN A 68 11.19 -5.19 -3.02
N PHE A 69 10.13 -5.56 -3.74
CA PHE A 69 10.22 -6.46 -4.89
C PHE A 69 11.06 -5.85 -6.03
N ILE A 70 10.86 -4.57 -6.35
CA ILE A 70 11.64 -3.86 -7.39
C ILE A 70 13.12 -3.83 -7.02
N GLN A 71 13.44 -3.56 -5.75
CA GLN A 71 14.83 -3.48 -5.27
C GLN A 71 15.48 -4.86 -5.13
N ASN A 72 14.71 -5.92 -4.82
CA ASN A 72 15.23 -7.26 -4.55
C ASN A 72 14.59 -8.35 -5.43
N GLN A 73 14.78 -8.21 -6.74
CA GLN A 73 14.33 -9.20 -7.74
C GLN A 73 15.11 -10.52 -7.66
N ASN A 74 16.29 -10.52 -7.04
CA ASN A 74 17.15 -11.71 -6.92
C ASN A 74 16.75 -12.65 -5.77
N SER A 75 15.79 -12.26 -4.93
CA SER A 75 15.18 -13.15 -3.95
C SER A 75 14.48 -14.34 -4.63
N THR A 76 14.33 -15.48 -3.94
CA THR A 76 13.67 -16.68 -4.49
C THR A 76 12.27 -16.37 -4.99
N LEU A 77 11.48 -15.64 -4.18
CA LEU A 77 10.15 -15.15 -4.57
C LEU A 77 10.23 -14.19 -5.75
N GLY A 78 11.23 -13.30 -5.74
CA GLY A 78 11.54 -12.38 -6.83
C GLY A 78 11.65 -13.12 -8.17
N LYS A 79 12.58 -14.09 -8.24
CA LYS A 79 12.86 -14.91 -9.42
C LYS A 79 11.64 -15.67 -9.92
N ILE A 80 10.83 -16.26 -9.02
CA ILE A 80 9.60 -16.98 -9.40
C ILE A 80 8.58 -16.03 -10.05
N ILE A 81 8.38 -14.84 -9.47
CA ILE A 81 7.44 -13.85 -10.00
C ILE A 81 7.94 -13.29 -11.34
N VAL A 82 9.24 -12.97 -11.44
CA VAL A 82 9.86 -12.54 -12.71
C VAL A 82 9.65 -13.60 -13.80
N ALA A 83 9.96 -14.86 -13.51
CA ALA A 83 9.83 -15.96 -14.47
C ALA A 83 8.38 -16.19 -14.91
N LYS A 84 7.40 -15.95 -14.02
CA LYS A 84 5.98 -16.17 -14.32
C LYS A 84 5.32 -15.01 -15.06
N TYR A 85 5.73 -13.76 -14.80
CA TYR A 85 5.03 -12.56 -15.27
C TYR A 85 5.89 -11.59 -16.10
N ASP A 86 7.11 -11.98 -16.45
CA ASP A 86 8.01 -11.22 -17.33
C ASP A 86 8.36 -9.80 -16.84
N CYS A 87 8.22 -9.56 -15.54
CA CYS A 87 8.63 -8.34 -14.84
C CYS A 87 8.04 -7.00 -15.31
N ASP A 88 7.02 -6.99 -16.18
CA ASP A 88 6.33 -5.74 -16.54
C ASP A 88 5.36 -5.30 -15.43
N ILE A 89 5.96 -4.74 -14.37
CA ILE A 89 5.26 -4.24 -13.18
C ILE A 89 4.46 -2.99 -13.53
N TRP A 90 4.92 -2.17 -14.49
CA TRP A 90 4.39 -0.83 -14.77
C TRP A 90 3.18 -0.80 -15.69
N ASN A 91 2.98 -1.83 -16.52
CA ASN A 91 1.80 -1.94 -17.36
C ASN A 91 0.51 -2.10 -16.51
N LYS A 92 -0.66 -1.77 -17.03
CA LYS A 92 -1.92 -1.93 -16.28
C LYS A 92 -2.56 -3.30 -16.48
N ASP A 93 -2.11 -4.06 -17.48
CA ASP A 93 -2.77 -5.32 -17.81
C ASP A 93 -2.48 -6.41 -16.78
N ILE A 94 -3.53 -6.81 -16.07
CA ILE A 94 -3.54 -7.97 -15.18
C ILE A 94 -4.29 -9.08 -15.90
N ARG A 95 -3.58 -10.18 -16.22
CA ARG A 95 -4.21 -11.38 -16.81
C ARG A 95 -5.24 -11.94 -15.83
N ARG A 96 -6.40 -12.39 -16.33
CA ARG A 96 -7.53 -12.91 -15.53
C ARG A 96 -7.17 -14.05 -14.56
N SER A 97 -6.08 -14.79 -14.81
CA SER A 97 -5.57 -15.88 -13.96
C SER A 97 -4.29 -15.52 -13.19
N SER A 98 -4.07 -14.24 -12.88
CA SER A 98 -2.92 -13.81 -12.08
C SER A 98 -3.04 -14.27 -10.63
N SER A 99 -1.91 -14.62 -10.01
CA SER A 99 -1.85 -14.89 -8.57
C SER A 99 -2.15 -13.64 -7.76
N HIS A 100 -2.74 -13.82 -6.58
CA HIS A 100 -3.01 -12.73 -5.64
C HIS A 100 -1.76 -11.93 -5.26
N ALA A 101 -0.60 -12.60 -5.15
CA ALA A 101 0.68 -11.94 -4.91
C ALA A 101 1.04 -10.94 -6.04
N TRP A 102 0.80 -11.33 -7.30
CA TRP A 102 1.02 -10.44 -8.44
C TRP A 102 0.05 -9.26 -8.41
N TYR A 103 -1.23 -9.50 -8.08
CA TYR A 103 -2.20 -8.42 -7.91
C TYR A 103 -1.75 -7.39 -6.87
N ILE A 104 -1.25 -7.82 -5.71
CA ILE A 104 -0.72 -6.92 -4.66
C ILE A 104 0.45 -6.08 -5.18
N ILE A 105 1.37 -6.70 -5.91
CA ILE A 105 2.53 -6.01 -6.50
C ILE A 105 2.07 -4.99 -7.55
N LYS A 106 1.11 -5.33 -8.40
CA LYS A 106 0.58 -4.43 -9.44
C LYS A 106 -0.21 -3.27 -8.85
N ASP A 107 -1.05 -3.56 -7.86
CA ASP A 107 -1.81 -2.55 -7.14
C ASP A 107 -0.85 -1.60 -6.41
N GLY A 108 0.15 -2.12 -5.68
CA GLY A 108 1.18 -1.30 -5.06
C GLY A 108 2.02 -0.49 -6.06
N ALA A 109 2.27 -1.00 -7.27
CA ALA A 109 2.95 -0.27 -8.34
C ALA A 109 2.14 0.96 -8.78
N SER A 110 0.81 0.87 -8.80
CA SER A 110 -0.06 2.01 -9.13
C SER A 110 0.06 3.14 -8.09
N PHE A 111 0.18 2.80 -6.81
CA PHE A 111 0.45 3.76 -5.74
C PHE A 111 1.87 4.34 -5.80
N LEU A 112 2.87 3.50 -6.12
CA LEU A 112 4.26 3.95 -6.29
C LEU A 112 4.40 4.92 -7.46
N LYS A 113 3.67 4.72 -8.55
CA LYS A 113 3.76 5.55 -9.76
C LYS A 113 3.55 7.05 -9.46
N LEU A 114 2.73 7.38 -8.46
CA LEU A 114 2.49 8.77 -8.04
C LEU A 114 3.68 9.39 -7.28
N ILE A 115 4.52 8.56 -6.65
CA ILE A 115 5.55 8.98 -5.70
C ILE A 115 6.95 8.90 -6.32
N ILE A 116 7.20 7.87 -7.12
CA ILE A 116 8.52 7.64 -7.71
C ILE A 116 8.75 8.59 -8.88
N ARG A 117 9.98 9.04 -9.02
CA ARG A 117 10.47 9.78 -10.19
C ARG A 117 11.64 9.04 -10.79
N TRP A 118 11.69 9.01 -12.12
CA TRP A 118 12.80 8.37 -12.83
C TRP A 118 14.03 9.28 -12.84
N GLN A 119 15.15 8.74 -12.37
CA GLN A 119 16.46 9.36 -12.49
C GLN A 119 17.30 8.56 -13.49
N VAL A 120 17.85 9.24 -14.50
CA VAL A 120 18.70 8.61 -15.53
C VAL A 120 20.09 8.38 -14.97
N THR A 121 20.30 7.26 -14.28
CA THR A 121 21.62 6.85 -13.78
C THR A 121 21.98 5.41 -14.11
N ASN A 122 21.07 4.63 -14.72
CA ASN A 122 21.30 3.22 -15.02
C ASN A 122 21.11 2.93 -16.52
N SER A 123 22.06 2.20 -17.10
CA SER A 123 22.22 1.89 -18.54
C SER A 123 21.21 0.87 -19.10
N LYS A 124 20.02 0.77 -18.50
CA LYS A 124 18.93 -0.09 -18.99
C LYS A 124 18.03 0.64 -19.99
N ARG A 125 17.25 -0.12 -20.77
CA ARG A 125 16.30 0.42 -21.75
C ARG A 125 15.30 1.36 -21.06
N ILE A 126 15.37 2.65 -21.39
CA ILE A 126 14.47 3.69 -20.87
C ILE A 126 13.34 3.89 -21.89
N ASN A 127 12.09 3.79 -21.45
CA ASN A 127 10.95 4.23 -22.24
C ASN A 127 10.68 5.70 -21.94
N ILE A 128 11.06 6.59 -22.85
CA ILE A 128 11.02 8.03 -22.63
C ILE A 128 9.58 8.56 -22.47
N SER A 129 8.63 7.91 -23.13
CA SER A 129 7.24 8.40 -23.26
C SER A 129 6.29 7.93 -22.15
N SER A 130 6.58 6.81 -21.49
CA SER A 130 5.64 6.18 -20.55
C SER A 130 5.96 6.38 -19.07
N TYR A 131 7.12 6.97 -18.77
CA TYR A 131 7.59 7.23 -17.42
C TYR A 131 7.28 8.65 -16.95
N ILE A 132 7.12 8.80 -15.63
CA ILE A 132 6.89 10.10 -14.98
C ILE A 132 8.26 10.68 -14.63
N TRP A 133 8.60 11.77 -15.30
CA TRP A 133 9.86 12.49 -15.17
C TRP A 133 9.84 13.44 -13.97
N ILE A 134 11.03 13.86 -13.55
CA ILE A 134 11.20 14.81 -12.44
C ILE A 134 10.44 16.13 -12.72
N LEU A 135 10.38 16.55 -13.99
CA LEU A 135 9.70 17.77 -14.42
C LEU A 135 8.22 17.58 -14.75
N ASP A 136 7.70 16.34 -14.73
CA ASP A 136 6.27 16.12 -14.95
C ASP A 136 5.49 16.61 -13.74
N ARG A 137 4.60 17.58 -13.97
CA ARG A 137 3.66 18.07 -12.95
C ARG A 137 2.64 16.97 -12.65
N CYS A 138 2.51 16.64 -11.37
CA CYS A 138 1.41 15.82 -10.84
C CYS A 138 0.11 16.61 -10.84
#